data_AF-A0A963TQ91-F1
#
_entry.id   AF-A0A963TQ91-F1
#
_cell.length_a   1.000
_cell.length_b   1.000
_cell.length_c   1.000
_cell.angle_alpha   90.00
_cell.angle_beta   90.00
_cell.angle_gamma   90.00
#
_symmetry.space_group_name_H-M   'P 1'
#
loop_
_entity.id
_entity.type
_entity.pdbx_description
1 polymer ?
#
loop_
_entity_poly.entity_id
_entity_poly.type
_entity_poly.pdbx_seq_one_letter_code
_entity_poly.pdbx_strand_id
1 'polypeptide(L)'
;PMGHEASSFDRENIPALVFASRATSSFPGAFNPMQFKEIDRLLVERRLTWRTRADFLFQNFRPYLMNDLNPSDAAFIDGSVLNNKPFALAIAAIGGRPAFRHVDRRLLYIDPHPQGAENRNWGRVPGFFETIKGALSDIPRNEPVHDDLAWVNAYNRDIRRMQTVIDSARLHIRAIADAIAGQELDGKIDVGMLAKFRDQANNRARLETGFAYEGYLRLKLTAVIEEVARLVVESCGHSRDSKNAVRIAQVIQHWATTSGVVPPSNELLKPYEPGSGQITPWVRFLLRFDLGYRQRRVRFVLRAVNQFYTRLKDPNLAGLKPEQLDRIKAGLYDALGFLQPIATHAPAGAEGRHGALSHTTVEKLKAIDRMLCNGDTVDVKAVEQNAAMIDDSLSAVGADMALETFNTRTDTLLISLIDGGEGPPLPQPVRRAVIEHYIGFAVWDVLTFSVTNWRDLDEFDEIRVDRVSPNDSQMLRKGGASATLKGVQFYHFGAFFSLQYRQNDYLWGRLHAAERLIDIVIDAARLEDADGDVDIAAIKKAALGAILDEEEKHLSGCQDLIAELRRDLAAL
;
A
#
# COMPACT_ATOMS: atom_id res chain seq x y z
N PRO A 1 -10.04 -11.61 -10.63
CA PRO A 1 -11.03 -11.57 -9.54
C PRO A 1 -11.64 -10.20 -9.54
N MET A 2 -12.96 -10.05 -9.40
CA MET A 2 -13.49 -8.73 -9.11
C MET A 2 -12.82 -8.27 -7.82
N GLY A 3 -11.97 -7.24 -7.91
CA GLY A 3 -11.12 -6.71 -6.83
C GLY A 3 -11.91 -6.11 -5.68
N HIS A 4 -12.82 -6.90 -5.11
CA HIS A 4 -13.50 -6.60 -3.87
C HIS A 4 -12.49 -6.81 -2.74
N GLU A 5 -11.81 -5.72 -2.41
CA GLU A 5 -11.19 -5.58 -1.10
C GLU A 5 -12.29 -5.79 -0.06
N ALA A 6 -12.02 -6.62 0.96
CA ALA A 6 -12.92 -6.79 2.09
C ALA A 6 -12.96 -5.45 2.85
N SER A 7 -13.93 -4.61 2.53
CA SER A 7 -14.11 -3.31 3.15
C SER A 7 -15.03 -3.44 4.36
N SER A 8 -14.60 -2.93 5.51
CA SER A 8 -15.47 -2.77 6.68
C SER A 8 -16.46 -1.60 6.53
N PHE A 9 -16.51 -0.92 5.39
CA PHE A 9 -17.50 0.12 5.08
C PHE A 9 -18.79 -0.47 4.50
N ASP A 10 -19.37 -1.43 5.20
CA ASP A 10 -20.65 -2.05 4.86
C ASP A 10 -21.70 -1.83 5.97
N ARG A 11 -22.92 -2.31 5.73
CA ARG A 11 -24.02 -2.16 6.69
C ARG A 11 -23.86 -3.03 7.93
N GLU A 12 -23.19 -4.17 7.83
CA GLU A 12 -23.02 -5.10 8.95
C GLU A 12 -22.01 -4.56 9.97
N ASN A 13 -21.06 -3.74 9.51
CA ASN A 13 -20.01 -3.11 10.29
C ASN A 13 -20.36 -1.69 10.78
N ILE A 14 -21.58 -1.18 10.55
CA ILE A 14 -22.03 0.12 11.07
C ILE A 14 -21.78 0.26 12.59
N PRO A 15 -22.09 -0.72 13.46
CA PRO A 15 -21.83 -0.56 14.89
C PRO A 15 -20.35 -0.39 15.22
N ALA A 16 -19.46 -1.07 14.48
CA ALA A 16 -18.01 -0.93 14.60
C ALA A 16 -17.54 0.48 14.21
N LEU A 17 -18.05 1.00 13.09
CA LEU A 17 -17.74 2.35 12.61
C LEU A 17 -18.24 3.43 13.57
N VAL A 18 -19.45 3.26 14.13
CA VAL A 18 -20.01 4.17 15.13
C VAL A 18 -19.16 4.14 16.40
N PHE A 19 -18.76 2.94 16.87
CA PHE A 19 -17.86 2.80 18.00
C PHE A 19 -16.54 3.54 17.77
N ALA A 20 -15.86 3.27 16.66
CA ALA A 20 -14.58 3.90 16.33
C ALA A 20 -14.70 5.42 16.22
N SER A 21 -15.75 5.91 15.53
CA SER A 21 -16.03 7.34 15.37
C SER A 21 -16.27 8.05 16.70
N ARG A 22 -17.05 7.43 17.59
CA ARG A 22 -17.32 7.99 18.92
C ARG A 22 -16.11 7.91 19.85
N ALA A 23 -15.33 6.82 19.77
CA ALA A 23 -14.11 6.65 20.54
C ALA A 23 -13.08 7.73 20.17
N THR A 24 -12.81 7.92 18.88
CA THR A 24 -11.87 8.94 18.39
C THR A 24 -12.36 10.38 18.57
N SER A 25 -13.59 10.60 19.03
CA SER A 25 -14.14 11.92 19.35
C SER A 25 -14.34 12.14 20.86
N SER A 26 -13.85 11.23 21.72
CA SER A 26 -14.01 11.30 23.19
C SER A 26 -12.97 12.20 23.83
N PHE A 27 -12.96 13.49 23.45
CA PHE A 27 -11.95 14.44 23.92
C PHE A 27 -12.07 14.66 25.45
N PRO A 28 -11.01 14.38 26.24
CA PRO A 28 -11.07 14.53 27.68
C PRO A 28 -11.48 15.94 28.12
N GLY A 29 -12.46 16.01 29.03
CA GLY A 29 -13.01 17.28 29.53
C GLY A 29 -14.14 17.87 28.68
N ALA A 30 -14.28 17.48 27.41
CA ALA A 30 -15.43 17.87 26.56
C ALA A 30 -16.47 16.75 26.44
N PHE A 31 -16.01 15.49 26.32
CA PHE A 31 -16.87 14.33 26.16
C PHE A 31 -16.45 13.19 27.09
N ASN A 32 -17.42 12.38 27.51
CA ASN A 32 -17.13 11.17 28.29
C ASN A 32 -16.35 10.15 27.45
N PRO A 33 -15.43 9.37 28.07
CA PRO A 33 -14.79 8.23 27.44
C PRO A 33 -15.82 7.25 26.89
N MET A 34 -15.53 6.69 25.73
CA MET A 34 -16.37 5.72 25.05
C MET A 34 -16.18 4.31 25.63
N GLN A 35 -17.27 3.57 25.84
CA GLN A 35 -17.26 2.16 26.25
C GLN A 35 -18.17 1.30 25.37
N PHE A 36 -17.84 0.02 25.18
CA PHE A 36 -18.64 -0.91 24.37
C PHE A 36 -20.11 -1.02 24.84
N LYS A 37 -20.35 -0.90 26.15
CA LYS A 37 -21.70 -0.93 26.73
C LYS A 37 -22.64 0.15 26.16
N GLU A 38 -22.08 1.26 25.69
CA GLU A 38 -22.88 2.35 25.09
C GLU A 38 -23.42 1.94 23.72
N ILE A 39 -22.62 1.23 22.91
CA ILE A 39 -23.07 0.65 21.64
C ILE A 39 -24.08 -0.45 21.90
N ASP A 40 -23.81 -1.33 22.86
CA ASP A 40 -24.72 -2.43 23.21
C ASP A 40 -26.10 -1.88 23.61
N ARG A 41 -26.14 -0.82 24.43
CA ARG A 41 -27.40 -0.13 24.77
C ARG A 41 -28.09 0.46 23.55
N LEU A 42 -27.35 1.18 22.70
CA LEU A 42 -27.91 1.80 21.48
C LEU A 42 -28.51 0.75 20.53
N LEU A 43 -27.86 -0.40 20.39
CA LEU A 43 -28.34 -1.50 19.54
C LEU A 43 -29.61 -2.12 20.10
N VAL A 44 -29.70 -2.31 21.43
CA VAL A 44 -30.92 -2.79 22.09
C VAL A 44 -32.08 -1.82 21.88
N GLU A 45 -31.86 -0.52 22.10
CA GLU A 45 -32.87 0.54 21.89
C GLU A 45 -33.38 0.57 20.45
N ARG A 46 -32.48 0.39 19.48
CA ARG A 46 -32.81 0.36 18.04
C ARG A 46 -33.25 -1.01 17.53
N ARG A 47 -33.28 -2.04 18.38
CA ARG A 47 -33.59 -3.44 18.01
C ARG A 47 -32.68 -3.96 16.88
N LEU A 48 -31.40 -3.62 16.94
CA LEU A 48 -30.37 -4.05 16.00
C LEU A 48 -29.44 -5.09 16.65
N THR A 49 -28.75 -5.87 15.82
CA THR A 49 -27.74 -6.84 16.26
C THR A 49 -26.39 -6.53 15.62
N TRP A 50 -25.30 -6.76 16.36
CA TRP A 50 -23.95 -6.60 15.84
C TRP A 50 -23.34 -7.96 15.55
N ARG A 51 -23.56 -8.45 14.32
CA ARG A 51 -23.16 -9.79 13.90
C ARG A 51 -21.64 -9.97 13.84
N THR A 52 -20.92 -8.93 13.37
CA THR A 52 -19.46 -8.94 13.19
C THR A 52 -18.68 -8.58 14.45
N ARG A 53 -19.32 -8.52 15.64
CA ARG A 53 -18.67 -8.08 16.88
C ARG A 53 -17.45 -8.93 17.24
N ALA A 54 -17.57 -10.25 17.14
CA ALA A 54 -16.49 -11.17 17.49
C ALA A 54 -15.26 -10.95 16.58
N ASP A 55 -15.49 -10.82 15.27
CA ASP A 55 -14.43 -10.53 14.30
C ASP A 55 -13.79 -9.16 14.56
N PHE A 56 -14.61 -8.13 14.82
CA PHE A 56 -14.12 -6.80 15.15
C PHE A 56 -13.23 -6.80 16.39
N LEU A 57 -13.65 -7.50 17.45
CA LEU A 57 -12.86 -7.64 18.69
C LEU A 57 -11.56 -8.42 18.45
N PHE A 58 -11.63 -9.54 17.73
CA PHE A 58 -10.46 -10.35 17.42
C PHE A 58 -9.43 -9.59 16.60
N GLN A 59 -9.87 -8.85 15.58
CA GLN A 59 -8.99 -8.12 14.67
C GLN A 59 -8.33 -6.90 15.34
N ASN A 60 -9.11 -6.10 16.08
CA ASN A 60 -8.65 -4.80 16.57
C ASN A 60 -8.13 -4.85 18.02
N PHE A 61 -8.49 -5.88 18.78
CA PHE A 61 -8.14 -6.00 20.20
C PHE A 61 -7.44 -7.32 20.53
N ARG A 62 -6.78 -7.94 19.53
CA ARG A 62 -5.98 -9.15 19.72
C ARG A 62 -5.03 -9.08 20.92
N PRO A 63 -4.31 -7.98 21.18
CA PRO A 63 -3.43 -7.88 22.35
C PRO A 63 -4.18 -8.01 23.68
N TYR A 64 -5.41 -7.50 23.80
CA TYR A 64 -6.22 -7.67 25.01
C TYR A 64 -6.59 -9.13 25.19
N LEU A 65 -7.13 -9.76 24.13
CA LEU A 65 -7.56 -11.15 24.15
C LEU A 65 -6.41 -12.11 24.46
N MET A 66 -5.20 -11.84 23.94
CA MET A 66 -4.00 -12.66 24.20
C MET A 66 -3.45 -12.51 25.62
N ASN A 67 -3.88 -11.49 26.37
CA ASN A 67 -3.51 -11.30 27.77
C ASN A 67 -4.69 -11.61 28.71
N ASP A 68 -5.68 -12.38 28.24
CA ASP A 68 -6.91 -12.72 28.98
C ASP A 68 -7.69 -11.49 29.49
N LEU A 69 -7.55 -10.35 28.80
CA LEU A 69 -8.30 -9.13 29.08
C LEU A 69 -9.53 -9.04 28.17
N ASN A 70 -10.64 -8.57 28.72
CA ASN A 70 -11.86 -8.31 27.96
C ASN A 70 -11.87 -6.87 27.43
N PRO A 71 -11.83 -6.65 26.10
CA PRO A 71 -11.87 -5.30 25.52
C PRO A 71 -13.15 -4.52 25.88
N SER A 72 -14.24 -5.24 26.21
CA SER A 72 -15.51 -4.61 26.56
C SER A 72 -15.47 -3.83 27.88
N ASP A 73 -14.46 -4.10 28.72
CA ASP A 73 -14.28 -3.45 30.03
C ASP A 73 -13.37 -2.19 29.94
N ALA A 74 -12.77 -1.94 28.77
CA ALA A 74 -11.91 -0.79 28.54
C ALA A 74 -12.71 0.50 28.28
N ALA A 75 -12.11 1.64 28.64
CA ALA A 75 -12.59 2.97 28.30
C ALA A 75 -11.67 3.61 27.25
N PHE A 76 -12.27 4.19 26.21
CA PHE A 76 -11.56 4.75 25.07
C PHE A 76 -11.69 6.28 25.05
N ILE A 77 -10.57 6.96 24.93
CA ILE A 77 -10.48 8.42 24.82
C ILE A 77 -10.01 8.81 23.43
N ASP A 78 -10.14 10.10 23.09
CA ASP A 78 -9.71 10.65 21.80
C ASP A 78 -8.25 10.34 21.48
N GLY A 79 -8.00 9.97 20.22
CA GLY A 79 -6.67 9.71 19.70
C GLY A 79 -5.75 10.93 19.76
N SER A 80 -6.29 12.16 19.77
CA SER A 80 -5.53 13.41 19.87
C SER A 80 -4.69 13.52 21.15
N VAL A 81 -5.02 12.74 22.19
CA VAL A 81 -4.28 12.69 23.45
C VAL A 81 -2.91 12.04 23.28
N LEU A 82 -2.78 11.12 22.32
CA LEU A 82 -1.56 10.35 22.06
C LEU A 82 -0.95 10.64 20.69
N ASN A 83 -1.77 10.83 19.65
CA ASN A 83 -1.37 11.20 18.31
C ASN A 83 -2.49 11.95 17.57
N ASN A 84 -2.38 13.28 17.49
CA ASN A 84 -3.38 14.16 16.84
C ASN A 84 -3.33 14.13 15.30
N LYS A 85 -2.38 13.42 14.69
CA LYS A 85 -2.18 13.37 13.24
C LYS A 85 -1.54 12.03 12.84
N PRO A 86 -2.34 10.96 12.69
CA PRO A 86 -1.82 9.61 12.42
C PRO A 86 -1.46 9.42 10.93
N PHE A 87 -0.54 10.24 10.40
CA PHE A 87 -0.11 10.15 9.01
C PHE A 87 0.52 8.78 8.73
N ALA A 88 1.26 8.21 9.69
CA ALA A 88 1.79 6.85 9.62
C ALA A 88 0.72 5.78 9.25
N LEU A 89 -0.49 5.88 9.80
CA LEU A 89 -1.58 4.94 9.48
C LEU A 89 -2.14 5.17 8.07
N ALA A 90 -2.28 6.43 7.65
CA ALA A 90 -2.70 6.77 6.29
C ALA A 90 -1.66 6.34 5.25
N ILE A 91 -0.38 6.52 5.56
CA ILE A 91 0.76 6.09 4.74
C ILE A 91 0.80 4.57 4.63
N ALA A 92 0.67 3.84 5.75
CA ALA A 92 0.60 2.38 5.73
C ALA A 92 -0.58 1.88 4.88
N ALA A 93 -1.70 2.60 4.90
CA ALA A 93 -2.86 2.28 4.08
C ALA A 93 -2.71 2.61 2.59
N ILE A 94 -1.75 3.46 2.19
CA ILE A 94 -1.45 3.73 0.78
C ILE A 94 -0.76 2.51 0.14
N GLY A 95 0.14 1.86 0.88
CA GLY A 95 0.91 0.70 0.40
C GLY A 95 0.00 -0.45 -0.02
N GLY A 96 0.10 -0.87 -1.29
CA GLY A 96 -0.58 -2.07 -1.79
C GLY A 96 -2.00 -1.87 -2.32
N ARG A 97 -2.52 -0.63 -2.37
CA ARG A 97 -3.87 -0.38 -2.91
C ARG A 97 -3.89 -0.45 -4.44
N PRO A 98 -4.64 -1.41 -5.03
CA PRO A 98 -4.71 -1.53 -6.47
C PRO A 98 -5.38 -0.31 -7.10
N ALA A 99 -4.84 0.15 -8.21
CA ALA A 99 -5.37 1.27 -8.97
C ALA A 99 -5.78 0.79 -10.37
N PHE A 100 -7.08 0.79 -10.67
CA PHE A 100 -7.58 0.34 -11.98
C PHE A 100 -7.11 1.22 -13.15
N ARG A 101 -6.61 2.43 -12.87
CA ARG A 101 -6.10 3.41 -13.84
C ARG A 101 -4.82 4.06 -13.34
N HIS A 102 -4.17 4.88 -14.16
CA HIS A 102 -3.16 5.82 -13.65
C HIS A 102 -3.79 6.68 -12.54
N VAL A 103 -3.10 6.80 -11.40
CA VAL A 103 -3.62 7.49 -10.21
C VAL A 103 -2.58 8.45 -9.69
N ASP A 104 -3.05 9.62 -9.27
CA ASP A 104 -2.26 10.59 -8.51
C ASP A 104 -2.55 10.39 -7.02
N ARG A 105 -1.55 9.95 -6.25
CA ARG A 105 -1.72 9.65 -4.82
C ARG A 105 -1.39 10.87 -3.98
N ARG A 106 -2.37 11.30 -3.19
CA ARG A 106 -2.25 12.50 -2.35
C ARG A 106 -2.61 12.20 -0.90
N LEU A 107 -1.76 12.67 0.01
CA LEU A 107 -2.01 12.71 1.44
C LEU A 107 -2.57 14.08 1.80
N LEU A 108 -3.87 14.12 2.09
CA LEU A 108 -4.56 15.35 2.46
C LEU A 108 -4.60 15.49 3.98
N TYR A 109 -4.25 16.66 4.49
CA TYR A 109 -4.40 16.98 5.92
C TYR A 109 -5.05 18.35 6.13
N ILE A 110 -5.77 18.45 7.24
CA ILE A 110 -6.48 19.68 7.63
C ILE A 110 -5.62 20.45 8.63
N ASP A 111 -5.42 21.74 8.36
CA ASP A 111 -4.70 22.67 9.25
C ASP A 111 -5.52 23.95 9.45
N PRO A 112 -6.35 24.00 10.51
CA PRO A 112 -7.30 25.08 10.71
C PRO A 112 -6.64 26.39 11.16
N HIS A 113 -5.41 26.37 11.66
CA HIS A 113 -4.72 27.58 12.11
C HIS A 113 -3.20 27.46 11.93
N PRO A 114 -2.69 27.59 10.68
CA PRO A 114 -1.26 27.60 10.42
C PRO A 114 -0.64 28.85 11.05
N GLN A 115 0.21 28.68 12.06
CA GLN A 115 1.03 29.78 12.56
C GLN A 115 2.21 30.00 11.60
N GLY A 116 2.42 31.22 11.11
CA GLY A 116 3.72 31.63 10.57
C GLY A 116 3.99 31.59 9.06
N ALA A 117 3.02 31.77 8.15
CA ALA A 117 3.37 32.06 6.74
C ALA A 117 2.32 32.90 6.00
N GLU A 118 2.62 34.17 5.75
CA GLU A 118 2.07 34.90 4.61
C GLU A 118 2.71 34.33 3.34
N ASN A 119 2.04 33.40 2.64
CA ASN A 119 2.51 32.92 1.35
C ASN A 119 2.31 34.01 0.27
N ARG A 120 3.41 34.52 -0.28
CA ARG A 120 3.47 35.62 -1.26
C ARG A 120 3.40 35.21 -2.74
N ASN A 121 3.20 33.94 -3.09
CA ASN A 121 3.16 33.50 -4.49
C ASN A 121 1.78 32.96 -4.89
N TRP A 122 1.04 33.74 -5.68
CA TRP A 122 -0.30 33.42 -6.17
C TRP A 122 -0.26 32.74 -7.54
N GLY A 123 -1.08 31.69 -7.72
CA GLY A 123 -1.38 31.05 -9.01
C GLY A 123 -0.64 29.74 -9.32
N ARG A 124 0.27 29.29 -8.46
CA ARG A 124 0.91 27.97 -8.55
C ARG A 124 0.57 27.16 -7.30
N VAL A 125 0.21 25.88 -7.48
CA VAL A 125 0.30 24.91 -6.39
C VAL A 125 1.76 24.91 -5.95
N PRO A 126 2.09 25.24 -4.69
CA PRO A 126 3.47 25.29 -4.25
C PRO A 126 4.11 23.93 -4.52
N GLY A 127 5.29 23.93 -5.14
CA GLY A 127 6.05 22.70 -5.30
C GLY A 127 6.38 22.13 -3.92
N PHE A 128 6.47 20.81 -3.83
CA PHE A 128 6.81 20.03 -2.63
C PHE A 128 7.81 20.73 -1.68
N PHE A 129 8.91 21.30 -2.20
CA PHE A 129 9.92 22.00 -1.40
C PHE A 129 9.50 23.34 -0.80
N GLU A 130 8.60 24.09 -1.44
CA GLU A 130 8.12 25.39 -0.93
C GLU A 130 7.15 25.21 0.25
N THR A 131 6.27 24.21 0.18
CA THR A 131 5.40 23.82 1.31
C THR A 131 6.23 23.32 2.49
N ILE A 132 7.29 22.54 2.22
CA ILE A 132 8.20 22.02 3.23
C ILE A 132 9.02 23.13 3.89
N LYS A 133 9.57 24.10 3.13
CA LYS A 133 10.41 25.16 3.73
C LYS A 133 9.60 26.11 4.62
N GLY A 134 8.35 26.39 4.27
CA GLY A 134 7.41 27.13 5.13
C GLY A 134 6.96 26.32 6.36
N ALA A 135 6.83 24.99 6.24
CA ALA A 135 6.44 24.10 7.34
C ALA A 135 7.60 23.73 8.29
N LEU A 136 8.84 23.64 7.80
CA LEU A 136 10.01 23.25 8.60
C LEU A 136 10.57 24.37 9.47
N SER A 137 10.30 25.64 9.14
CA SER A 137 10.92 26.77 9.82
C SER A 137 10.18 27.22 11.08
N ASP A 138 8.84 27.10 11.12
CA ASP A 138 8.04 27.84 12.11
C ASP A 138 6.89 27.03 12.77
N ILE A 139 6.82 25.70 12.61
CA ILE A 139 5.80 24.89 13.31
C ILE A 139 6.21 24.65 14.78
N PRO A 140 5.39 25.06 15.77
CA PRO A 140 5.59 24.66 17.16
C PRO A 140 5.23 23.17 17.32
N ARG A 141 6.17 22.40 17.87
CA ARG A 141 6.05 21.09 18.53
C ARG A 141 4.72 20.35 18.35
N ASN A 142 4.63 19.58 17.27
CA ASN A 142 3.95 18.28 17.22
C ASN A 142 4.90 17.34 16.45
N GLU A 143 5.87 16.77 17.16
CA GLU A 143 6.92 15.88 16.64
C GLU A 143 6.42 14.79 15.64
N PRO A 144 5.23 14.17 15.81
CA PRO A 144 4.77 13.12 14.89
C PRO A 144 4.54 13.57 13.43
N VAL A 145 4.02 14.78 13.21
CA VAL A 145 3.67 15.27 11.86
C VAL A 145 4.91 15.57 11.05
N HIS A 146 5.90 16.16 11.71
CA HIS A 146 7.18 16.47 11.11
C HIS A 146 7.86 15.19 10.63
N ASP A 147 7.89 14.16 11.48
CA ASP A 147 8.54 12.89 11.19
C ASP A 147 7.82 12.14 10.05
N ASP A 148 6.49 12.15 10.04
CA ASP A 148 5.70 11.53 8.98
C ASP A 148 5.86 12.26 7.62
N LEU A 149 5.92 13.60 7.60
CA LEU A 149 6.21 14.36 6.38
C LEU A 149 7.66 14.17 5.91
N ALA A 150 8.62 14.13 6.84
CA ALA A 150 10.02 13.82 6.52
C ALA A 150 10.16 12.42 5.91
N TRP A 151 9.39 11.45 6.40
CA TRP A 151 9.31 10.10 5.83
C TRP A 151 8.79 10.14 4.40
N VAL A 152 7.66 10.82 4.12
CA VAL A 152 7.12 10.95 2.74
C VAL A 152 8.16 11.57 1.81
N ASN A 153 8.97 12.50 2.33
CA ASN A 153 10.00 13.14 1.54
C ASN A 153 11.18 12.23 1.22
N ALA A 154 11.63 11.44 2.20
CA ALA A 154 12.65 10.42 2.00
C ALA A 154 12.16 9.39 0.97
N TYR A 155 10.93 8.91 1.14
CA TYR A 155 10.26 8.00 0.23
C TYR A 155 10.23 8.53 -1.21
N ASN A 156 9.71 9.74 -1.45
CA ASN A 156 9.64 10.32 -2.80
C ASN A 156 11.02 10.54 -3.43
N ARG A 157 12.04 10.87 -2.63
CA ARG A 157 13.43 11.00 -3.12
C ARG A 157 13.98 9.66 -3.59
N ASP A 158 13.71 8.61 -2.82
CA ASP A 158 14.10 7.24 -3.16
C ASP A 158 13.37 6.79 -4.43
N ILE A 159 12.07 7.05 -4.56
CA ILE A 159 11.29 6.79 -5.78
C ILE A 159 11.92 7.47 -7.01
N ARG A 160 12.22 8.78 -6.97
CA ARG A 160 12.84 9.49 -8.11
C ARG A 160 14.21 8.95 -8.49
N ARG A 161 15.05 8.65 -7.48
CA ARG A 161 16.38 8.06 -7.71
C ARG A 161 16.24 6.71 -8.40
N MET A 162 15.27 5.91 -7.98
CA MET A 162 15.01 4.60 -8.56
C MET A 162 14.44 4.69 -9.98
N GLN A 163 13.52 5.61 -10.25
CA GLN A 163 13.01 5.86 -11.61
C GLN A 163 14.16 6.19 -12.58
N THR A 164 15.09 7.05 -12.15
CA THR A 164 16.28 7.40 -12.96
C THR A 164 17.15 6.17 -13.27
N VAL A 165 17.37 5.31 -12.27
CA VAL A 165 18.15 4.06 -12.41
C VAL A 165 17.44 3.09 -13.36
N ILE A 166 16.12 2.90 -13.23
CA ILE A 166 15.33 2.06 -14.14
C ILE A 166 15.40 2.60 -15.57
N ASP A 167 15.21 3.90 -15.73
CA ASP A 167 15.17 4.54 -17.05
C ASP A 167 16.49 4.40 -17.78
N SER A 168 17.61 4.58 -17.07
CA SER A 168 18.95 4.33 -17.62
C SER A 168 19.19 2.86 -17.99
N ALA A 169 18.53 1.92 -17.31
CA ALA A 169 18.70 0.50 -17.54
C ALA A 169 17.78 -0.09 -18.61
N ARG A 170 16.76 0.64 -19.09
CA ARG A 170 15.81 0.15 -20.10
C ARG A 170 16.49 -0.41 -21.34
N LEU A 171 17.54 0.25 -21.83
CA LEU A 171 18.31 -0.21 -23.00
C LEU A 171 18.98 -1.57 -22.72
N HIS A 172 19.47 -1.76 -21.50
CA HIS A 172 20.11 -3.01 -21.09
C HIS A 172 19.08 -4.14 -20.96
N ILE A 173 17.91 -3.85 -20.39
CA ILE A 173 16.78 -4.80 -20.29
C ILE A 173 16.35 -5.28 -21.67
N ARG A 174 16.22 -4.35 -22.62
CA ARG A 174 15.93 -4.68 -24.03
C ARG A 174 17.01 -5.58 -24.63
N ALA A 175 18.28 -5.21 -24.48
CA ALA A 175 19.39 -6.01 -25.00
C ALA A 175 19.40 -7.45 -24.45
N ILE A 176 19.08 -7.63 -23.17
CA ILE A 176 18.97 -8.95 -22.53
C ILE A 176 17.79 -9.73 -23.11
N ALA A 177 16.61 -9.11 -23.20
CA ALA A 177 15.42 -9.74 -23.76
C ALA A 177 15.63 -10.14 -25.24
N ASP A 178 16.26 -9.27 -26.02
CA ASP A 178 16.65 -9.52 -27.41
C ASP A 178 17.61 -10.70 -27.52
N ALA A 179 18.56 -10.80 -26.59
CA ALA A 179 19.52 -11.88 -26.61
C ALA A 179 18.95 -13.22 -26.07
N ILE A 180 17.77 -13.21 -25.43
CA ILE A 180 17.03 -14.41 -25.01
C ILE A 180 16.10 -14.90 -26.12
N ALA A 181 15.32 -14.00 -26.71
CA ALA A 181 14.21 -14.34 -27.60
C ALA A 181 14.23 -13.59 -28.95
N GLY A 182 14.94 -12.47 -29.07
CA GLY A 182 15.18 -11.78 -30.33
C GLY A 182 13.91 -11.42 -31.09
N GLN A 183 13.80 -11.92 -32.33
CA GLN A 183 12.62 -11.70 -33.19
C GLN A 183 11.41 -12.56 -32.79
N GLU A 184 11.59 -13.62 -31.98
CA GLU A 184 10.45 -14.42 -31.50
C GLU A 184 9.49 -13.58 -30.64
N LEU A 185 9.98 -12.50 -30.01
CA LEU A 185 9.17 -11.55 -29.24
C LEU A 185 8.17 -10.76 -30.10
N ASP A 186 8.42 -10.64 -31.41
CA ASP A 186 7.54 -9.96 -32.35
C ASP A 186 6.41 -10.87 -32.86
N GLY A 187 6.52 -12.18 -32.63
CA GLY A 187 5.52 -13.17 -33.00
C GLY A 187 4.41 -13.34 -31.96
N LYS A 188 3.61 -14.40 -32.16
CA LYS A 188 2.67 -14.90 -31.15
C LYS A 188 3.45 -15.75 -30.14
N ILE A 189 3.25 -15.48 -28.85
CA ILE A 189 3.92 -16.19 -27.76
C ILE A 189 2.88 -16.99 -26.99
N ASP A 190 3.17 -18.26 -26.73
CA ASP A 190 2.34 -19.07 -25.83
C ASP A 190 2.95 -19.18 -24.42
N VAL A 191 2.20 -19.76 -23.49
CA VAL A 191 2.60 -19.90 -22.08
C VAL A 191 3.89 -20.73 -21.94
N GLY A 192 4.10 -21.74 -22.80
CA GLY A 192 5.29 -22.59 -22.77
C GLY A 192 6.54 -21.84 -23.23
N MET A 193 6.42 -21.04 -24.29
CA MET A 193 7.49 -20.16 -24.76
C MET A 193 7.87 -19.12 -23.69
N LEU A 194 6.88 -18.49 -23.05
CA LEU A 194 7.14 -17.51 -22.00
C LEU A 194 7.85 -18.13 -20.78
N ALA A 195 7.43 -19.33 -20.37
CA ALA A 195 8.08 -20.08 -19.31
C ALA A 195 9.55 -20.39 -19.65
N LYS A 196 9.82 -20.84 -20.89
CA LYS A 196 11.18 -21.08 -21.38
C LYS A 196 12.05 -19.82 -21.38
N PHE A 197 11.52 -18.68 -21.85
CA PHE A 197 12.24 -17.41 -21.85
C PHE A 197 12.58 -16.94 -20.44
N ARG A 198 11.67 -17.14 -19.47
CA ARG A 198 11.93 -16.83 -18.07
C ARG A 198 13.03 -17.70 -17.46
N ASP A 199 13.05 -18.99 -17.77
CA ASP A 199 14.10 -19.90 -17.29
C ASP A 199 15.47 -19.52 -17.89
N GLN A 200 15.49 -19.19 -19.18
CA GLN A 200 16.67 -18.65 -19.85
C GLN A 200 17.12 -17.31 -19.24
N ALA A 201 16.20 -16.42 -18.91
CA ALA A 201 16.49 -15.13 -18.26
C ALA A 201 17.14 -15.32 -16.88
N ASN A 202 16.62 -16.22 -16.05
CA ASN A 202 17.21 -16.54 -14.74
C ASN A 202 18.61 -17.15 -14.88
N ASN A 203 18.79 -18.05 -15.84
CA ASN A 203 20.09 -18.66 -16.11
C ASN A 203 21.11 -17.62 -16.59
N ARG A 204 20.67 -16.69 -17.45
CA ARG A 204 21.49 -15.60 -17.97
C ARG A 204 21.87 -14.59 -16.88
N ALA A 205 20.93 -14.20 -16.02
CA ALA A 205 21.20 -13.35 -14.86
C ALA A 205 22.34 -13.90 -14.01
N ARG A 206 22.37 -15.21 -13.77
CA ARG A 206 23.48 -15.88 -13.07
C ARG A 206 24.80 -15.73 -13.82
N LEU A 207 24.82 -16.01 -15.12
CA LEU A 207 26.06 -16.01 -15.92
C LEU A 207 26.64 -14.60 -16.12
N GLU A 208 25.80 -13.61 -16.41
CA GLU A 208 26.26 -12.26 -16.77
C GLU A 208 26.70 -11.42 -15.56
N THR A 209 26.06 -11.63 -14.41
CA THR A 209 26.40 -10.87 -13.18
C THR A 209 27.49 -11.54 -12.33
N GLY A 210 27.86 -12.77 -12.65
CA GLY A 210 28.98 -13.50 -12.03
C GLY A 210 28.94 -13.48 -10.50
N PHE A 211 30.01 -12.97 -9.88
CA PHE A 211 30.15 -12.88 -8.42
C PHE A 211 29.02 -12.07 -7.73
N ALA A 212 28.44 -11.08 -8.40
CA ALA A 212 27.33 -10.30 -7.84
C ALA A 212 26.07 -11.17 -7.62
N TYR A 213 25.90 -12.23 -8.44
CA TYR A 213 24.80 -13.18 -8.27
C TYR A 213 24.90 -13.95 -6.95
N GLU A 214 26.10 -14.29 -6.47
CA GLU A 214 26.26 -14.99 -5.21
C GLU A 214 25.77 -14.13 -4.04
N GLY A 215 26.22 -12.87 -3.98
CA GLY A 215 25.77 -11.94 -2.94
C GLY A 215 24.26 -11.72 -2.99
N TYR A 216 23.71 -11.53 -4.19
CA TYR A 216 22.27 -11.45 -4.43
C TYR A 216 21.51 -12.68 -3.90
N LEU A 217 21.93 -13.88 -4.30
CA LEU A 217 21.24 -15.12 -3.96
C LEU A 217 21.24 -15.35 -2.44
N ARG A 218 22.35 -15.04 -1.75
CA ARG A 218 22.42 -15.14 -0.28
C ARG A 218 21.44 -14.17 0.39
N LEU A 219 21.47 -12.90 -0.01
CA LEU A 219 20.56 -11.89 0.53
C LEU A 219 19.09 -12.27 0.30
N LYS A 220 18.80 -12.84 -0.88
CA LYS A 220 17.45 -13.29 -1.26
C LYS A 220 17.00 -14.49 -0.45
N LEU A 221 17.85 -15.50 -0.29
CA LEU A 221 17.55 -16.66 0.54
C LEU A 221 17.34 -16.27 2.00
N THR A 222 18.19 -15.42 2.57
CA THR A 222 18.01 -14.91 3.93
C THR A 222 16.64 -14.23 4.10
N ALA A 223 16.26 -13.34 3.18
CA ALA A 223 14.98 -12.65 3.23
C ALA A 223 13.78 -13.63 3.20
N VAL A 224 13.81 -14.62 2.31
CA VAL A 224 12.73 -15.62 2.20
C VAL A 224 12.70 -16.57 3.41
N ILE A 225 13.85 -16.94 3.96
CA ILE A 225 13.95 -17.74 5.19
C ILE A 225 13.35 -16.97 6.38
N GLU A 226 13.64 -15.68 6.50
CA GLU A 226 13.06 -14.81 7.53
C GLU A 226 11.54 -14.65 7.37
N GLU A 227 11.02 -14.55 6.14
CA GLU A 227 9.58 -14.57 5.87
C GLU A 227 8.92 -15.88 6.31
N VAL A 228 9.53 -17.03 5.98
CA VAL A 228 9.03 -18.34 6.43
C VAL A 228 9.05 -18.43 7.95
N ALA A 229 10.14 -18.02 8.61
CA ALA A 229 10.21 -18.00 10.07
C ALA A 229 9.12 -17.12 10.69
N ARG A 230 8.88 -15.91 10.15
CA ARG A 230 7.81 -15.02 10.59
C ARG A 230 6.43 -15.68 10.47
N LEU A 231 6.17 -16.41 9.39
CA LEU A 231 4.92 -17.15 9.22
C LEU A 231 4.74 -18.24 10.30
N VAL A 232 5.81 -18.95 10.66
CA VAL A 232 5.78 -19.93 11.76
C VAL A 232 5.48 -19.25 13.09
N VAL A 233 6.15 -18.13 13.40
CA VAL A 233 5.93 -17.33 14.63
C VAL A 233 4.47 -16.90 14.75
N GLU A 234 3.92 -16.31 13.69
CA GLU A 234 2.54 -15.83 13.67
C GLU A 234 1.52 -16.97 13.78
N SER A 235 1.80 -18.12 13.14
CA SER A 235 0.95 -19.32 13.22
C SER A 235 0.93 -19.94 14.62
N CYS A 236 2.02 -19.80 15.37
CA CYS A 236 2.12 -20.25 16.75
C CYS A 236 1.54 -19.24 17.75
N GLY A 237 1.12 -18.05 17.30
CA GLY A 237 0.53 -17.02 18.16
C GLY A 237 1.54 -16.22 18.98
N HIS A 238 2.83 -16.27 18.62
CA HIS A 238 3.87 -15.50 19.31
C HIS A 238 3.97 -14.07 18.76
N SER A 239 4.35 -13.11 19.62
CA SER A 239 4.72 -11.76 19.17
C SER A 239 6.06 -11.77 18.43
N ARG A 240 6.23 -10.89 17.45
CA ARG A 240 7.45 -10.77 16.63
C ARG A 240 8.71 -10.46 17.44
N ASP A 241 8.56 -9.78 18.57
CA ASP A 241 9.67 -9.40 19.46
C ASP A 241 9.88 -10.39 20.62
N SER A 242 9.17 -11.53 20.62
CA SER A 242 9.26 -12.52 21.69
C SER A 242 10.55 -13.35 21.62
N LYS A 243 10.97 -13.90 22.75
CA LYS A 243 12.08 -14.89 22.79
C LYS A 243 11.79 -16.10 21.90
N ASN A 244 10.53 -16.51 21.79
CA ASN A 244 10.11 -17.62 20.91
C ASN A 244 10.28 -17.26 19.44
N ALA A 245 10.05 -16.00 19.04
CA ALA A 245 10.29 -15.57 17.67
C ALA A 245 11.77 -15.72 17.28
N VAL A 246 12.69 -15.33 18.17
CA VAL A 246 14.13 -15.51 17.97
C VAL A 246 14.50 -17.00 17.86
N ARG A 247 13.92 -17.85 18.70
CA ARG A 247 14.17 -19.30 18.68
C ARG A 247 13.66 -19.95 17.40
N ILE A 248 12.44 -19.63 16.96
CA ILE A 248 11.88 -20.14 15.72
C ILE A 248 12.76 -19.71 14.53
N ALA A 249 13.19 -18.45 14.48
CA ALA A 249 14.11 -17.99 13.44
C ALA A 249 15.42 -18.80 13.42
N GLN A 250 16.00 -19.09 14.60
CA GLN A 250 17.20 -19.93 14.71
C GLN A 250 16.97 -21.38 14.27
N VAL A 251 15.84 -22.00 14.64
CA VAL A 251 15.46 -23.36 14.21
C VAL A 251 15.35 -23.44 12.68
N ILE A 252 14.62 -22.50 12.07
CA ILE A 252 14.43 -22.47 10.61
C ILE A 252 15.76 -22.17 9.90
N GLN A 253 16.58 -21.25 10.42
CA GLN A 253 17.90 -20.96 9.86
C GLN A 253 18.84 -22.17 9.90
N HIS A 254 18.83 -22.92 11.01
CA HIS A 254 19.64 -24.12 11.15
C HIS A 254 19.16 -25.22 10.19
N TRP A 255 17.85 -25.47 10.13
CA TRP A 255 17.24 -26.38 9.15
C TRP A 255 17.59 -25.99 7.70
N ALA A 256 17.53 -24.70 7.35
CA ALA A 256 17.84 -24.24 6.00
C ALA A 256 19.31 -24.52 5.62
N THR A 257 20.21 -24.50 6.61
CA THR A 257 21.63 -24.84 6.40
C THR A 257 21.83 -26.34 6.18
N THR A 258 21.19 -27.18 7.00
CA THR A 258 21.36 -28.65 6.93
C THR A 258 20.63 -29.29 5.76
N SER A 259 19.50 -28.72 5.32
CA SER A 259 18.73 -29.17 4.15
C SER A 259 19.32 -28.71 2.80
N GLY A 260 20.38 -27.91 2.82
CA GLY A 260 21.02 -27.36 1.61
C GLY A 260 20.26 -26.21 0.95
N VAL A 261 19.24 -25.63 1.62
CA VAL A 261 18.58 -24.40 1.18
C VAL A 261 19.53 -23.21 1.23
N VAL A 262 20.43 -23.17 2.21
CA VAL A 262 21.56 -22.25 2.23
C VAL A 262 22.74 -22.93 1.51
N PRO A 263 23.13 -22.45 0.32
CA PRO A 263 24.19 -23.07 -0.46
C PRO A 263 25.57 -22.86 0.20
N PRO A 264 26.45 -23.88 0.18
CA PRO A 264 27.84 -23.72 0.57
C PRO A 264 28.59 -22.86 -0.47
N SER A 265 29.58 -22.08 -0.02
CA SER A 265 30.24 -21.05 -0.84
C SER A 265 30.92 -21.57 -2.11
N ASN A 266 31.26 -22.86 -2.16
CA ASN A 266 31.91 -23.49 -3.31
C ASN A 266 30.93 -24.02 -4.38
N GLU A 267 29.64 -24.12 -4.09
CA GLU A 267 28.64 -24.64 -5.05
C GLU A 267 28.05 -23.56 -5.95
N LEU A 268 28.04 -22.29 -5.51
CA LEU A 268 27.44 -21.18 -6.24
C LEU A 268 28.21 -20.78 -7.51
N LEU A 269 29.49 -21.14 -7.58
CA LEU A 269 30.38 -20.84 -8.71
C LEU A 269 30.40 -21.96 -9.76
N LYS A 270 29.74 -23.10 -9.52
CA LYS A 270 29.70 -24.19 -10.48
C LYS A 270 28.78 -23.82 -11.66
N PRO A 271 29.24 -23.99 -12.92
CA PRO A 271 28.37 -23.81 -14.09
C PRO A 271 27.17 -24.75 -13.97
N TYR A 272 25.96 -24.21 -14.03
CA TYR A 272 24.76 -25.02 -14.22
C TYR A 272 24.74 -25.50 -15.67
N GLU A 273 24.63 -26.81 -15.86
CA GLU A 273 24.41 -27.40 -17.17
C GLU A 273 22.91 -27.30 -17.53
N PRO A 274 22.53 -26.52 -18.55
CA PRO A 274 21.15 -26.44 -19.01
C PRO A 274 20.68 -27.84 -19.45
N GLY A 275 19.58 -28.34 -18.87
CA GLY A 275 18.99 -29.63 -19.23
C GLY A 275 19.34 -30.81 -18.33
N SER A 276 20.12 -30.63 -17.26
CA SER A 276 20.39 -31.69 -16.27
C SER A 276 19.14 -32.15 -15.51
N GLY A 277 18.05 -31.37 -15.54
CA GLY A 277 16.80 -31.64 -14.84
C GLY A 277 16.89 -31.55 -13.32
N GLN A 278 18.08 -31.35 -12.76
CA GLN A 278 18.32 -31.36 -11.32
C GLN A 278 18.15 -29.95 -10.73
N ILE A 279 16.98 -29.71 -10.14
CA ILE A 279 16.69 -28.46 -9.42
C ILE A 279 17.39 -28.52 -8.06
N THR A 280 18.29 -27.57 -7.80
CA THR A 280 19.00 -27.47 -6.52
C THR A 280 18.03 -27.16 -5.37
N PRO A 281 18.35 -27.54 -4.12
CA PRO A 281 17.45 -27.34 -2.99
C PRO A 281 17.04 -25.87 -2.79
N TRP A 282 17.97 -24.92 -2.96
CA TRP A 282 17.68 -23.49 -2.86
C TRP A 282 16.79 -22.96 -3.99
N VAL A 283 16.92 -23.46 -5.23
CA VAL A 283 16.00 -23.09 -6.32
C VAL A 283 14.60 -23.62 -6.03
N ARG A 284 14.49 -24.87 -5.56
CA ARG A 284 13.21 -25.45 -5.14
C ARG A 284 12.57 -24.64 -4.02
N PHE A 285 13.36 -24.22 -3.03
CA PHE A 285 12.89 -23.39 -1.93
C PHE A 285 12.34 -22.04 -2.42
N LEU A 286 13.08 -21.32 -3.27
CA LEU A 286 12.62 -20.05 -3.84
C LEU A 286 11.36 -20.22 -4.71
N LEU A 287 11.26 -21.31 -5.48
CA LEU A 287 10.05 -21.61 -6.24
C LEU A 287 8.82 -21.79 -5.33
N ARG A 288 8.99 -22.31 -4.11
CA ARG A 288 7.87 -22.55 -3.18
C ARG A 288 7.52 -21.37 -2.28
N PHE A 289 8.50 -20.54 -1.90
CA PHE A 289 8.30 -19.53 -0.84
C PHE A 289 8.55 -18.08 -1.25
N ASP A 290 9.23 -17.82 -2.38
CA ASP A 290 9.61 -16.45 -2.76
C ASP A 290 8.45 -15.68 -3.40
N LEU A 291 7.52 -15.24 -2.55
CA LEU A 291 6.40 -14.38 -2.92
C LEU A 291 6.90 -13.00 -3.37
N GLY A 292 7.86 -12.43 -2.64
CA GLY A 292 8.39 -11.10 -2.90
C GLY A 292 8.95 -10.93 -4.32
N TYR A 293 9.71 -11.90 -4.84
CA TYR A 293 10.20 -11.85 -6.23
C TYR A 293 9.05 -11.77 -7.24
N ARG A 294 7.98 -12.54 -7.03
CA ARG A 294 6.83 -12.57 -7.94
C ARG A 294 6.08 -11.24 -7.93
N GLN A 295 5.86 -10.67 -6.75
CA GLN A 295 5.28 -9.35 -6.60
C GLN A 295 6.14 -8.27 -7.27
N ARG A 296 7.45 -8.25 -6.99
CA ARG A 296 8.38 -7.28 -7.60
C ARG A 296 8.39 -7.38 -9.13
N ARG A 297 8.36 -8.59 -9.69
CA ARG A 297 8.28 -8.81 -11.14
C ARG A 297 7.01 -8.23 -11.75
N VAL A 298 5.84 -8.52 -11.16
CA VAL A 298 4.56 -8.00 -11.68
C VAL A 298 4.52 -6.47 -11.53
N ARG A 299 4.97 -5.92 -10.39
CA ARG A 299 5.13 -4.47 -10.18
C ARG A 299 6.10 -3.84 -11.17
N PHE A 300 7.15 -4.54 -11.57
CA PHE A 300 8.11 -4.07 -12.57
C PHE A 300 7.46 -3.93 -13.96
N VAL A 301 6.65 -4.92 -14.37
CA VAL A 301 5.86 -4.82 -15.61
C VAL A 301 4.80 -3.73 -15.52
N LEU A 302 4.12 -3.61 -14.37
CA LEU A 302 3.13 -2.56 -14.13
C LEU A 302 3.72 -1.15 -14.36
N ARG A 303 4.97 -0.93 -13.95
CA ARG A 303 5.69 0.33 -14.21
C ARG A 303 5.93 0.57 -15.69
N ALA A 304 6.35 -0.46 -16.42
CA ALA A 304 6.51 -0.37 -17.87
C ALA A 304 5.19 0.02 -18.55
N VAL A 305 4.07 -0.53 -18.06
CA VAL A 305 2.72 -0.19 -18.54
C VAL A 305 2.35 1.25 -18.22
N ASN A 306 2.60 1.72 -16.98
CA ASN A 306 2.34 3.10 -16.58
C ASN A 306 3.08 4.12 -17.47
N GLN A 307 4.30 3.80 -17.93
CA GLN A 307 5.08 4.68 -18.82
C GLN A 307 4.47 4.87 -20.21
N PHE A 308 3.54 4.01 -20.63
CA PHE A 308 2.85 4.19 -21.91
C PHE A 308 1.74 5.24 -21.86
N TYR A 309 1.15 5.51 -20.68
CA TYR A 309 0.11 6.54 -20.54
C TYR A 309 0.65 7.93 -20.91
N THR A 310 1.86 8.26 -20.47
CA THR A 310 2.50 9.55 -20.78
C THR A 310 3.00 9.66 -22.21
N ARG A 311 2.94 8.56 -22.98
CA ARG A 311 3.46 8.46 -24.36
C ARG A 311 2.36 8.16 -25.38
N LEU A 312 1.09 8.27 -25.02
CA LEU A 312 -0.03 8.01 -25.92
C LEU A 312 0.00 8.86 -27.22
N LYS A 313 0.64 10.04 -27.17
CA LYS A 313 0.81 10.94 -28.32
C LYS A 313 2.03 10.57 -29.21
N ASP A 314 2.83 9.56 -28.84
CA ASP A 314 4.00 9.11 -29.60
C ASP A 314 3.58 8.44 -30.92
N PRO A 315 4.05 8.90 -32.10
CA PRO A 315 3.72 8.30 -33.38
C PRO A 315 4.05 6.79 -33.47
N ASN A 316 5.06 6.32 -32.73
CA ASN A 316 5.45 4.91 -32.69
C ASN A 316 4.45 4.02 -31.93
N LEU A 317 3.52 4.63 -31.18
CA LEU A 317 2.46 3.96 -30.43
C LEU A 317 1.08 4.21 -31.06
N ALA A 318 1.04 4.58 -32.34
CA ALA A 318 -0.21 4.82 -33.06
C ALA A 318 -1.18 3.64 -32.92
N GLY A 319 -2.42 3.95 -32.55
CA GLY A 319 -3.48 2.96 -32.34
C GLY A 319 -3.57 2.41 -30.91
N LEU A 320 -2.63 2.73 -30.02
CA LEU A 320 -2.75 2.45 -28.59
C LEU A 320 -3.84 3.33 -27.97
N LYS A 321 -4.82 2.71 -27.32
CA LYS A 321 -5.86 3.43 -26.57
C LYS A 321 -5.67 3.28 -25.06
N PRO A 322 -6.03 4.30 -24.23
CA PRO A 322 -5.95 4.22 -22.77
C PRO A 322 -6.65 2.98 -22.20
N GLU A 323 -7.78 2.57 -22.77
CA GLU A 323 -8.58 1.43 -22.28
C GLU A 323 -7.83 0.09 -22.41
N GLN A 324 -6.88 -0.01 -23.34
CA GLN A 324 -6.04 -1.21 -23.49
C GLN A 324 -4.99 -1.28 -22.38
N LEU A 325 -4.42 -0.13 -21.99
CA LEU A 325 -3.50 -0.03 -20.86
C LEU A 325 -4.23 -0.28 -19.55
N ASP A 326 -5.44 0.27 -19.38
CA ASP A 326 -6.29 0.04 -18.20
C ASP A 326 -6.58 -1.45 -18.01
N ARG A 327 -6.87 -2.18 -19.09
CA ARG A 327 -7.13 -3.63 -19.04
C ARG A 327 -5.91 -4.41 -18.56
N ILE A 328 -4.73 -4.13 -19.12
CA ILE A 328 -3.50 -4.79 -18.67
C ILE A 328 -3.19 -4.44 -17.23
N LYS A 329 -3.32 -3.16 -16.86
CA LYS A 329 -3.09 -2.69 -15.50
C LYS A 329 -4.00 -3.43 -14.52
N ALA A 330 -5.29 -3.51 -14.79
CA ALA A 330 -6.25 -4.26 -13.99
C ALA A 330 -5.88 -5.74 -13.88
N GLY A 331 -5.50 -6.39 -14.99
CA GLY A 331 -5.07 -7.79 -14.98
C GLY A 331 -3.77 -8.02 -14.19
N LEU A 332 -2.81 -7.09 -14.24
CA LEU A 332 -1.59 -7.17 -13.42
C LEU A 332 -1.90 -6.96 -11.92
N TYR A 333 -2.85 -6.09 -11.57
CA TYR A 333 -3.33 -5.99 -10.19
C TYR A 333 -4.09 -7.24 -9.75
N ASP A 334 -4.85 -7.88 -10.63
CA ASP A 334 -5.45 -9.19 -10.36
C ASP A 334 -4.36 -10.24 -10.05
N ALA A 335 -3.25 -10.23 -10.81
CA ALA A 335 -2.09 -11.07 -10.50
C ALA A 335 -1.50 -10.76 -9.11
N LEU A 336 -1.36 -9.48 -8.74
CA LEU A 336 -0.90 -9.08 -7.41
C LEU A 336 -1.90 -9.47 -6.30
N GLY A 337 -3.21 -9.43 -6.58
CA GLY A 337 -4.25 -9.88 -5.67
C GLY A 337 -4.19 -11.38 -5.38
N PHE A 338 -3.71 -12.19 -6.34
CA PHE A 338 -3.39 -13.59 -6.10
C PHE A 338 -2.08 -13.81 -5.35
N LEU A 339 -1.14 -12.88 -5.48
CA LEU A 339 0.17 -12.89 -4.85
C LEU A 339 0.15 -12.09 -3.54
N GLN A 340 -0.82 -12.35 -2.67
CA GLN A 340 -0.88 -11.74 -1.33
C GLN A 340 -0.19 -12.63 -0.29
N PRO A 341 0.33 -12.04 0.81
CA PRO A 341 0.82 -12.82 1.95
C PRO A 341 -0.26 -13.79 2.44
N ILE A 342 0.13 -15.03 2.70
CA ILE A 342 -0.81 -16.04 3.21
C ILE A 342 -1.16 -15.75 4.67
N ALA A 343 -2.45 -15.70 4.99
CA ALA A 343 -2.90 -15.50 6.35
C ALA A 343 -2.65 -16.75 7.21
N THR A 344 -2.24 -16.57 8.46
CA THR A 344 -2.06 -17.67 9.42
C THR A 344 -3.37 -18.21 9.99
N HIS A 345 -4.48 -17.49 9.78
CA HIS A 345 -5.82 -17.86 10.22
C HIS A 345 -6.82 -17.60 9.09
N ALA A 346 -7.67 -18.58 8.80
CA ALA A 346 -8.81 -18.39 7.90
C ALA A 346 -9.95 -17.69 8.67
N PRO A 347 -10.60 -16.65 8.11
CA PRO A 347 -11.83 -16.13 8.69
C PRO A 347 -12.92 -17.21 8.72
N ALA A 348 -13.83 -17.13 9.69
CA ALA A 348 -14.90 -18.10 9.86
C ALA A 348 -15.72 -18.25 8.55
N GLY A 349 -15.84 -19.48 8.04
CA GLY A 349 -16.54 -19.77 6.77
C GLY A 349 -15.67 -19.67 5.50
N ALA A 350 -14.36 -19.43 5.62
CA ALA A 350 -13.40 -19.42 4.51
C ALA A 350 -12.47 -20.65 4.48
N GLU A 351 -12.78 -21.71 5.25
CA GLU A 351 -12.00 -22.95 5.29
C GLU A 351 -11.82 -23.53 3.88
N GLY A 352 -10.56 -23.68 3.44
CA GLY A 352 -10.21 -24.20 2.12
C GLY A 352 -10.17 -23.17 0.97
N ARG A 353 -10.38 -21.87 1.23
CA ARG A 353 -10.17 -20.81 0.23
C ARG A 353 -8.70 -20.40 0.16
N HIS A 354 -8.24 -20.03 -1.04
CA HIS A 354 -6.88 -19.52 -1.26
C HIS A 354 -6.64 -18.27 -0.41
N GLY A 355 -5.47 -18.19 0.23
CA GLY A 355 -5.07 -17.01 1.02
C GLY A 355 -4.96 -17.22 2.52
N ALA A 356 -5.18 -18.44 3.04
CA ALA A 356 -4.89 -18.79 4.44
C ALA A 356 -4.28 -20.20 4.56
N LEU A 357 -3.48 -20.41 5.60
CA LEU A 357 -2.95 -21.73 5.94
C LEU A 357 -4.07 -22.67 6.38
N SER A 358 -4.01 -23.93 5.96
CA SER A 358 -4.94 -24.96 6.39
C SER A 358 -4.73 -25.28 7.89
N HIS A 359 -5.79 -25.75 8.55
CA HIS A 359 -5.70 -26.16 9.96
C HIS A 359 -4.61 -27.23 10.17
N THR A 360 -4.49 -28.17 9.24
CA THR A 360 -3.45 -29.21 9.26
C THR A 360 -2.06 -28.59 9.22
N THR A 361 -1.82 -27.61 8.35
CA THR A 361 -0.54 -26.90 8.27
C THR A 361 -0.24 -26.14 9.55
N VAL A 362 -1.22 -25.41 10.10
CA VAL A 362 -1.04 -24.66 11.36
C VAL A 362 -0.67 -25.59 12.52
N GLU A 363 -1.30 -26.77 12.63
CA GLU A 363 -0.97 -27.73 13.67
C GLU A 363 0.42 -28.35 13.50
N LYS A 364 0.88 -28.58 12.25
CA LYS A 364 2.26 -28.98 11.97
C LYS A 364 3.25 -27.90 12.40
N LEU A 365 2.97 -26.62 12.11
CA LEU A 365 3.80 -25.50 12.53
C LEU A 365 3.89 -25.37 14.06
N LYS A 366 2.76 -25.51 14.77
CA LYS A 366 2.77 -25.54 16.25
C LYS A 366 3.53 -26.73 16.82
N ALA A 367 3.66 -27.85 16.09
CA ALA A 367 4.50 -28.97 16.51
C ALA A 367 5.99 -28.60 16.50
N ILE A 368 6.46 -27.80 15.54
CA ILE A 368 7.82 -27.25 15.54
C ILE A 368 8.09 -26.47 16.82
N ASP A 369 7.21 -25.54 17.17
CA ASP A 369 7.33 -24.71 18.37
C ASP A 369 7.36 -25.57 19.65
N ARG A 370 6.36 -26.46 19.82
CA ARG A 370 6.26 -27.37 20.97
C ARG A 370 7.42 -28.35 21.12
N MET A 371 8.10 -28.72 20.05
CA MET A 371 9.18 -29.72 20.12
C MET A 371 10.57 -29.08 20.19
N LEU A 372 10.77 -27.95 19.54
CA LEU A 372 12.10 -27.38 19.30
C LEU A 372 12.33 -26.03 20.01
N CYS A 373 11.29 -25.42 20.60
CA CYS A 373 11.38 -24.08 21.21
C CYS A 373 11.13 -24.03 22.73
N ASN A 374 11.11 -25.17 23.43
CA ASN A 374 10.78 -25.26 24.86
C ASN A 374 11.91 -24.89 25.86
N GLY A 375 13.10 -24.49 25.39
CA GLY A 375 14.27 -24.23 26.23
C GLY A 375 14.84 -22.81 26.08
N ASP A 376 15.87 -22.49 26.86
CA ASP A 376 16.53 -21.17 26.78
C ASP A 376 17.36 -20.98 25.51
N THR A 377 17.92 -22.06 24.97
CA THR A 377 18.73 -22.08 23.74
C THR A 377 18.20 -23.14 22.76
N VAL A 378 18.45 -22.93 21.46
CA VAL A 378 18.08 -23.91 20.42
C VAL A 378 19.10 -25.05 20.40
N ASP A 379 18.61 -26.29 20.60
CA ASP A 379 19.43 -27.49 20.47
C ASP A 379 19.54 -27.88 18.98
N VAL A 380 20.70 -27.58 18.40
CA VAL A 380 21.07 -27.91 17.02
C VAL A 380 20.87 -29.40 16.70
N LYS A 381 21.22 -30.31 17.63
CA LYS A 381 21.05 -31.75 17.40
C LYS A 381 19.58 -32.15 17.35
N ALA A 382 18.75 -31.53 18.17
CA ALA A 382 17.31 -31.75 18.13
C ALA A 382 16.72 -31.26 16.80
N VAL A 383 17.19 -30.14 16.24
CA VAL A 383 16.77 -29.67 14.91
C VAL A 383 17.17 -30.67 13.82
N GLU A 384 18.40 -31.18 13.84
CA GLU A 384 18.86 -32.20 12.89
C GLU A 384 18.04 -33.50 12.99
N GLN A 385 17.77 -33.98 14.19
CA GLN A 385 16.99 -35.20 14.44
C GLN A 385 15.52 -35.06 14.00
N ASN A 386 14.98 -33.84 14.02
CA ASN A 386 13.60 -33.55 13.64
C ASN A 386 13.50 -32.88 12.25
N ALA A 387 14.55 -32.91 11.43
CA ALA A 387 14.58 -32.25 10.12
C ALA A 387 13.42 -32.69 9.21
N ALA A 388 13.08 -33.99 9.21
CA ALA A 388 11.96 -34.51 8.43
C ALA A 388 10.58 -33.93 8.84
N MET A 389 10.40 -33.62 10.14
CA MET A 389 9.19 -32.97 10.63
C MET A 389 9.12 -31.52 10.13
N ILE A 390 10.26 -30.82 10.11
CA ILE A 390 10.35 -29.45 9.59
C ILE A 390 10.09 -29.45 8.08
N ASP A 391 10.69 -30.39 7.33
CA ASP A 391 10.47 -30.56 5.88
C ASP A 391 9.00 -30.81 5.54
N ASP A 392 8.32 -31.68 6.30
CA ASP A 392 6.90 -31.98 6.10
C ASP A 392 6.01 -30.77 6.45
N SER A 393 6.35 -30.05 7.53
CA SER A 393 5.63 -28.84 7.94
C SER A 393 5.77 -27.73 6.90
N LEU A 394 6.99 -27.44 6.44
CA LEU A 394 7.24 -26.43 5.42
C LEU A 394 6.71 -26.88 4.05
N SER A 395 6.70 -28.18 3.75
CA SER A 395 6.06 -28.69 2.55
C SER A 395 4.55 -28.48 2.56
N ALA A 396 3.89 -28.57 3.71
CA ALA A 396 2.48 -28.21 3.85
C ALA A 396 2.25 -26.71 3.63
N VAL A 397 3.11 -25.84 4.20
CA VAL A 397 3.08 -24.39 3.93
C VAL A 397 3.22 -24.09 2.44
N GLY A 398 4.22 -24.67 1.77
CA GLY A 398 4.43 -24.45 0.34
C GLY A 398 3.27 -24.95 -0.52
N ALA A 399 2.55 -25.99 -0.08
CA ALA A 399 1.35 -26.48 -0.76
C ALA A 399 0.17 -25.51 -0.58
N ASP A 400 -0.03 -24.96 0.63
CA ASP A 400 -1.07 -23.95 0.88
C ASP A 400 -0.79 -22.63 0.15
N MET A 401 0.49 -22.23 0.03
CA MET A 401 0.89 -21.04 -0.73
C MET A 401 0.75 -21.20 -2.25
N ALA A 402 0.97 -22.41 -2.79
CA ALA A 402 0.80 -22.77 -4.19
C ALA A 402 1.48 -21.81 -5.22
N LEU A 403 2.61 -21.19 -4.86
CA LEU A 403 3.29 -20.17 -5.67
C LEU A 403 3.76 -20.66 -7.06
N GLU A 404 3.94 -21.96 -7.23
CA GLU A 404 4.29 -22.57 -8.51
C GLU A 404 3.11 -22.52 -9.49
N THR A 405 1.90 -22.85 -9.02
CA THR A 405 0.66 -22.74 -9.80
C THR A 405 0.39 -21.29 -10.19
N PHE A 406 0.68 -20.35 -9.28
CA PHE A 406 0.53 -18.92 -9.59
C PHE A 406 1.47 -18.43 -10.68
N ASN A 407 2.65 -19.02 -10.88
CA ASN A 407 3.52 -18.66 -12.01
C ASN A 407 2.82 -18.92 -13.34
N THR A 408 2.31 -20.13 -13.55
CA THR A 408 1.57 -20.50 -14.76
C THR A 408 0.33 -19.62 -14.95
N ARG A 409 -0.35 -19.29 -13.85
CA ARG A 409 -1.51 -18.40 -13.88
C ARG A 409 -1.14 -16.99 -14.31
N THR A 410 -0.06 -16.43 -13.77
CA THR A 410 0.45 -15.11 -14.16
C THR A 410 0.89 -15.09 -15.63
N ASP A 411 1.60 -16.13 -16.09
CA ASP A 411 2.02 -16.26 -17.49
C ASP A 411 0.80 -16.33 -18.43
N THR A 412 -0.19 -17.16 -18.09
CA THR A 412 -1.44 -17.28 -18.84
C THR A 412 -2.19 -15.96 -18.90
N LEU A 413 -2.27 -15.25 -17.77
CA LEU A 413 -2.92 -13.96 -17.69
C LEU A 413 -2.18 -12.91 -18.52
N LEU A 414 -0.85 -12.84 -18.43
CA LEU A 414 -0.04 -11.91 -19.21
C LEU A 414 -0.23 -12.12 -20.71
N ILE A 415 -0.14 -13.37 -21.18
CA ILE A 415 -0.35 -13.72 -22.60
C ILE A 415 -1.78 -13.34 -23.04
N SER A 416 -2.79 -13.67 -22.25
CA SER A 416 -4.18 -13.28 -22.56
C SER A 416 -4.34 -11.77 -22.68
N LEU A 417 -3.73 -11.00 -21.77
CA LEU A 417 -3.85 -9.54 -21.77
C LEU A 417 -3.13 -8.87 -22.96
N ILE A 418 -1.94 -9.35 -23.35
CA ILE A 418 -1.20 -8.77 -24.48
C ILE A 418 -1.84 -9.13 -25.84
N ASP A 419 -2.43 -10.33 -25.95
CA ASP A 419 -3.15 -10.79 -27.14
C ASP A 419 -4.57 -10.20 -27.25
N GLY A 420 -4.97 -9.37 -26.27
CA GLY A 420 -6.22 -8.61 -26.28
C GLY A 420 -7.34 -9.21 -25.44
N GLY A 421 -7.27 -10.50 -25.10
CA GLY A 421 -8.29 -11.18 -24.33
C GLY A 421 -9.67 -11.03 -24.98
N GLU A 422 -10.60 -10.36 -24.29
CA GLU A 422 -11.96 -10.04 -24.78
C GLU A 422 -12.03 -8.76 -25.63
N GLY A 423 -10.92 -8.04 -25.87
CA GLY A 423 -10.90 -6.84 -26.69
C GLY A 423 -9.69 -6.78 -27.64
N PRO A 424 -9.37 -5.61 -28.20
CA PRO A 424 -8.32 -5.51 -29.21
C PRO A 424 -6.92 -5.81 -28.62
N PRO A 425 -6.05 -6.50 -29.36
CA PRO A 425 -4.68 -6.79 -28.94
C PRO A 425 -3.87 -5.51 -28.79
N LEU A 426 -2.83 -5.56 -27.97
CA LEU A 426 -1.89 -4.46 -27.90
C LEU A 426 -1.16 -4.27 -29.24
N PRO A 427 -0.82 -3.03 -29.60
CA PRO A 427 0.16 -2.77 -30.65
C PRO A 427 1.47 -3.52 -30.38
N GLN A 428 2.09 -4.04 -31.43
CA GLN A 428 3.31 -4.86 -31.33
C GLN A 428 4.43 -4.21 -30.50
N PRO A 429 4.75 -2.89 -30.63
CA PRO A 429 5.78 -2.27 -29.79
C PRO A 429 5.48 -2.33 -28.29
N VAL A 430 4.20 -2.22 -27.90
CA VAL A 430 3.76 -2.29 -26.51
C VAL A 430 3.78 -3.72 -26.00
N ARG A 431 3.27 -4.67 -26.81
CA ARG A 431 3.34 -6.11 -26.50
C ARG A 431 4.78 -6.54 -26.23
N ARG A 432 5.69 -6.23 -27.17
CA ARG A 432 7.10 -6.55 -27.07
C ARG A 432 7.69 -5.99 -25.77
N ALA A 433 7.49 -4.70 -25.51
CA ALA A 433 8.01 -4.06 -24.32
C ALA A 433 7.49 -4.68 -23.01
N VAL A 434 6.21 -5.06 -22.93
CA VAL A 434 5.65 -5.74 -21.75
C VAL A 434 6.37 -7.08 -21.50
N ILE A 435 6.61 -7.87 -22.55
CA ILE A 435 7.32 -9.16 -22.44
C ILE A 435 8.80 -8.93 -22.07
N GLU A 436 9.47 -7.97 -22.71
CA GLU A 436 10.87 -7.59 -22.41
C GLU A 436 11.04 -7.28 -20.92
N HIS A 437 10.13 -6.49 -20.33
CA HIS A 437 10.18 -6.17 -18.90
C HIS A 437 9.89 -7.39 -18.02
N TYR A 438 8.96 -8.26 -18.44
CA TYR A 438 8.61 -9.45 -17.66
C TYR A 438 9.77 -10.45 -17.57
N ILE A 439 10.46 -10.72 -18.69
CA ILE A 439 11.60 -11.65 -18.72
C ILE A 439 12.89 -10.98 -18.24
N GLY A 440 13.13 -9.73 -18.63
CA GLY A 440 14.33 -8.97 -18.26
C GLY A 440 14.40 -8.61 -16.78
N PHE A 441 13.28 -8.71 -16.06
CA PHE A 441 13.24 -8.52 -14.61
C PHE A 441 14.21 -9.44 -13.86
N ALA A 442 14.48 -10.66 -14.34
CA ALA A 442 15.39 -11.59 -13.64
C ALA A 442 16.80 -11.00 -13.46
N VAL A 443 17.34 -10.34 -14.49
CA VAL A 443 18.64 -9.66 -14.41
C VAL A 443 18.52 -8.38 -13.60
N TRP A 444 17.42 -7.65 -13.78
CA TRP A 444 17.16 -6.41 -13.06
C TRP A 444 17.13 -6.62 -11.54
N ASP A 445 16.47 -7.69 -11.08
CA ASP A 445 16.37 -8.01 -9.66
C ASP A 445 17.76 -8.27 -9.07
N VAL A 446 18.68 -8.93 -9.79
CA VAL A 446 20.06 -9.13 -9.31
C VAL A 446 20.79 -7.80 -9.08
N LEU A 447 20.66 -6.87 -10.04
CA LEU A 447 21.33 -5.56 -9.99
C LEU A 447 20.75 -4.63 -8.92
N THR A 448 19.46 -4.74 -8.64
CA THR A 448 18.76 -3.77 -7.76
C THR A 448 18.52 -4.27 -6.35
N PHE A 449 18.41 -5.58 -6.16
CA PHE A 449 18.13 -6.16 -4.84
C PHE A 449 19.27 -5.98 -3.84
N SER A 450 20.52 -5.82 -4.31
CA SER A 450 21.71 -5.62 -3.47
C SER A 450 22.03 -4.14 -3.19
N VAL A 451 21.63 -3.24 -4.08
CA VAL A 451 22.05 -1.82 -4.05
C VAL A 451 21.08 -0.94 -3.25
N THR A 452 19.89 -1.45 -2.91
CA THR A 452 18.80 -0.57 -2.47
C THR A 452 17.74 -1.29 -1.63
N ASN A 453 17.05 -0.56 -0.76
CA ASN A 453 15.96 -1.07 0.11
C ASN A 453 14.65 -1.39 -0.65
N TRP A 454 14.75 -1.92 -1.87
CA TRP A 454 13.64 -2.18 -2.82
C TRP A 454 12.63 -3.21 -2.32
N ARG A 455 12.94 -3.91 -1.24
CA ARG A 455 12.06 -4.91 -0.63
C ARG A 455 10.80 -4.27 -0.06
N ASP A 456 10.89 -3.03 0.42
CA ASP A 456 9.84 -2.39 1.21
C ASP A 456 8.98 -1.40 0.39
N LEU A 457 9.30 -1.19 -0.89
CA LEU A 457 8.54 -0.29 -1.75
C LEU A 457 7.46 -1.07 -2.48
N ASP A 458 6.27 -1.09 -1.90
CA ASP A 458 5.11 -1.78 -2.48
C ASP A 458 4.55 -1.07 -3.72
N GLU A 459 4.79 0.23 -3.86
CA GLU A 459 4.39 1.03 -5.02
C GLU A 459 5.40 2.13 -5.31
N PHE A 460 5.53 2.56 -6.57
CA PHE A 460 6.58 3.49 -7.01
C PHE A 460 6.00 4.78 -7.57
N ASP A 461 4.87 5.18 -7.02
CA ASP A 461 4.25 6.46 -7.31
C ASP A 461 4.60 7.42 -6.17
N GLU A 462 4.99 8.64 -6.52
CA GLU A 462 5.21 9.68 -5.53
C GLU A 462 3.92 9.96 -4.76
N ILE A 463 4.03 10.09 -3.44
CA ILE A 463 2.93 10.52 -2.60
C ILE A 463 3.02 12.03 -2.46
N ARG A 464 2.10 12.76 -3.06
CA ARG A 464 2.01 14.22 -2.87
C ARG A 464 1.33 14.53 -1.55
N VAL A 465 1.63 15.70 -0.99
CA VAL A 465 1.00 16.15 0.25
C VAL A 465 0.26 17.45 -0.02
N ASP A 466 -1.01 17.48 0.35
CA ASP A 466 -1.88 18.63 0.21
C ASP A 466 -2.43 19.07 1.56
N ARG A 467 -2.35 20.37 1.82
CA ARG A 467 -2.96 21.01 2.98
C ARG A 467 -4.32 21.58 2.62
N VAL A 468 -5.29 21.40 3.51
CA VAL A 468 -6.56 22.10 3.53
C VAL A 468 -6.55 23.07 4.70
N SER A 469 -6.47 24.36 4.40
CA SER A 469 -6.39 25.43 5.39
C SER A 469 -7.13 26.68 4.90
N PRO A 470 -7.69 27.51 5.81
CA PRO A 470 -8.18 28.84 5.44
C PRO A 470 -7.13 29.70 4.70
N ASN A 471 -5.84 29.51 4.98
CA ASN A 471 -4.79 30.27 4.29
C ASN A 471 -4.64 29.88 2.81
N ASP A 472 -5.08 28.67 2.44
CA ASP A 472 -4.99 28.11 1.09
C ASP A 472 -6.28 28.32 0.26
N SER A 473 -7.29 29.02 0.82
CA SER A 473 -8.60 29.19 0.21
C SER A 473 -9.12 30.62 0.46
N GLN A 474 -8.77 31.54 -0.45
CA GLN A 474 -9.05 32.96 -0.28
C GLN A 474 -9.89 33.55 -1.41
N MET A 475 -10.60 32.72 -2.19
CA MET A 475 -11.46 33.20 -3.25
C MET A 475 -12.55 34.14 -2.72
N LEU A 476 -13.19 33.78 -1.60
CA LEU A 476 -14.22 34.60 -0.96
C LEU A 476 -13.63 35.64 0.00
N ARG A 477 -12.62 35.28 0.80
CA ARG A 477 -12.08 36.15 1.86
C ARG A 477 -10.59 35.98 2.07
N LYS A 478 -9.87 37.11 2.06
CA LYS A 478 -8.44 37.18 2.41
C LYS A 478 -8.25 37.26 3.92
N GLY A 479 -7.07 36.88 4.40
CA GLY A 479 -6.69 36.98 5.82
C GLY A 479 -6.79 35.66 6.60
N GLY A 480 -7.11 34.55 5.94
CA GLY A 480 -6.92 33.21 6.47
C GLY A 480 -7.76 32.91 7.72
N ALA A 481 -7.22 32.09 8.62
CA ALA A 481 -7.94 31.59 9.79
C ALA A 481 -8.43 32.72 10.70
N SER A 482 -7.63 33.77 10.91
CA SER A 482 -7.98 34.89 11.79
C SER A 482 -9.13 35.74 11.24
N ALA A 483 -9.32 35.79 9.92
CA ALA A 483 -10.40 36.54 9.28
C ALA A 483 -11.72 35.77 9.16
N THR A 484 -11.68 34.44 9.32
CA THR A 484 -12.80 33.54 8.98
C THR A 484 -13.26 32.70 10.17
N LEU A 485 -12.34 32.16 10.96
CA LEU A 485 -12.64 31.22 12.05
C LEU A 485 -12.76 31.93 13.40
N LYS A 486 -13.86 31.68 14.10
CA LYS A 486 -14.17 32.24 15.42
C LYS A 486 -13.74 31.30 16.55
N GLY A 487 -13.63 30.00 16.31
CA GLY A 487 -13.17 28.99 17.27
C GLY A 487 -11.70 29.12 17.67
N VAL A 488 -10.91 29.90 16.92
CA VAL A 488 -9.51 30.24 17.26
C VAL A 488 -9.42 31.04 18.58
N GLN A 489 -10.49 31.72 18.98
CA GLN A 489 -10.58 32.41 20.26
C GLN A 489 -10.59 31.40 21.43
N PHE A 490 -10.06 31.79 22.59
CA PHE A 490 -9.91 30.93 23.79
C PHE A 490 -9.10 29.65 23.54
N TYR A 491 -7.85 29.76 23.04
CA TYR A 491 -6.96 28.60 22.84
C TYR A 491 -7.59 27.45 22.03
N HIS A 492 -8.31 27.76 20.95
CA HIS A 492 -9.05 26.80 20.11
C HIS A 492 -10.34 26.20 20.72
N PHE A 493 -10.78 26.65 21.89
CA PHE A 493 -12.00 26.15 22.55
C PHE A 493 -13.24 27.03 22.37
N GLY A 494 -13.13 28.21 21.75
CA GLY A 494 -14.25 29.18 21.65
C GLY A 494 -15.50 28.61 20.98
N ALA A 495 -15.32 27.68 20.03
CA ALA A 495 -16.43 27.00 19.37
C ALA A 495 -17.18 26.02 20.29
N PHE A 496 -16.59 25.47 21.36
CA PHE A 496 -17.33 24.62 22.30
C PHE A 496 -18.38 25.38 23.11
N PHE A 497 -18.16 26.68 23.32
CA PHE A 497 -19.02 27.50 24.18
C PHE A 497 -20.09 28.30 23.43
N SER A 498 -20.05 28.35 22.09
CA SER A 498 -21.02 29.11 21.28
C SER A 498 -21.52 28.31 20.08
N LEU A 499 -22.84 28.07 20.02
CA LEU A 499 -23.48 27.45 18.86
C LEU A 499 -23.22 28.25 17.58
N GLN A 500 -23.30 29.58 17.67
CA GLN A 500 -23.06 30.47 16.54
C GLN A 500 -21.62 30.37 16.03
N TYR A 501 -20.64 30.19 16.92
CA TYR A 501 -19.24 30.01 16.52
C TYR A 501 -19.01 28.66 15.84
N ARG A 502 -19.67 27.59 16.30
CA ARG A 502 -19.65 26.29 15.60
C ARG A 502 -20.23 26.38 14.20
N GLN A 503 -21.39 27.03 14.07
CA GLN A 503 -22.04 27.20 12.77
C GLN A 503 -21.17 28.03 11.81
N ASN A 504 -20.52 29.09 12.32
CA ASN A 504 -19.57 29.90 11.56
C ASN A 504 -18.40 29.06 11.03
N ASP A 505 -17.71 28.35 11.93
CA ASP A 505 -16.51 27.58 11.58
C ASP A 505 -16.85 26.37 10.70
N TYR A 506 -18.02 25.77 10.90
CA TYR A 506 -18.55 24.72 10.04
C TYR A 506 -18.78 25.23 8.60
N LEU A 507 -19.44 26.38 8.45
CA LEU A 507 -19.69 26.98 7.14
C LEU A 507 -18.37 27.29 6.42
N TRP A 508 -17.45 28.00 7.09
CA TRP A 508 -16.14 28.30 6.53
C TRP A 508 -15.32 27.06 6.20
N GLY A 509 -15.35 26.04 7.06
CA GLY A 509 -14.69 24.76 6.80
C GLY A 509 -15.17 24.11 5.50
N ARG A 510 -16.49 24.12 5.24
CA ARG A 510 -17.05 23.59 3.98
C ARG A 510 -16.64 24.40 2.76
N LEU A 511 -16.66 25.73 2.86
CA LEU A 511 -16.29 26.62 1.76
C LEU A 511 -14.80 26.47 1.39
N HIS A 512 -13.90 26.50 2.39
CA HIS A 512 -12.46 26.31 2.17
C HIS A 512 -12.16 24.91 1.62
N ALA A 513 -12.79 23.86 2.18
CA ALA A 513 -12.60 22.50 1.69
C ALA A 513 -13.03 22.36 0.23
N ALA A 514 -14.17 22.93 -0.17
CA ALA A 514 -14.63 22.87 -1.56
C ALA A 514 -13.66 23.57 -2.52
N GLU A 515 -13.21 24.79 -2.19
CA GLU A 515 -12.23 25.52 -2.99
C GLU A 515 -10.94 24.71 -3.16
N ARG A 516 -10.40 24.18 -2.06
CA ARG A 516 -9.13 23.45 -2.07
C ARG A 516 -9.23 22.09 -2.77
N LEU A 517 -10.31 21.35 -2.58
CA LEU A 517 -10.52 20.07 -3.26
C LEU A 517 -10.63 20.24 -4.77
N ILE A 518 -11.26 21.32 -5.23
CA ILE A 518 -11.29 21.66 -6.67
C ILE A 518 -9.87 21.92 -7.18
N ASP A 519 -9.06 22.72 -6.46
CA ASP A 519 -7.67 22.99 -6.86
C ASP A 519 -6.83 21.71 -6.97
N ILE A 520 -7.03 20.77 -6.04
CA ILE A 520 -6.33 19.48 -6.03
C ILE A 520 -6.71 18.65 -7.26
N VAL A 521 -7.99 18.59 -7.62
CA VAL A 521 -8.45 17.85 -8.81
C VAL A 521 -7.93 18.48 -10.10
N ILE A 522 -7.92 19.81 -10.18
CA ILE A 522 -7.40 20.54 -11.34
C ILE A 522 -5.88 20.36 -11.47
N ASP A 523 -5.14 20.36 -10.35
CA ASP A 523 -3.71 20.06 -10.36
C ASP A 523 -3.45 18.65 -10.91
N ALA A 524 -4.25 17.66 -10.50
CA ALA A 524 -4.14 16.31 -11.06
C ALA A 524 -4.45 16.29 -12.57
N ALA A 525 -5.47 17.02 -13.03
CA ALA A 525 -5.80 17.11 -14.46
C ALA A 525 -4.67 17.75 -15.29
N ARG A 526 -4.03 18.80 -14.77
CA ARG A 526 -2.89 19.49 -15.41
C ARG A 526 -1.68 18.58 -15.63
N LEU A 527 -1.42 17.66 -14.72
CA LEU A 527 -0.30 16.72 -14.86
C LEU A 527 -0.47 15.78 -16.05
N GLU A 528 -1.71 15.53 -16.45
CA GLU A 528 -2.07 14.63 -17.54
C GLU A 528 -2.46 15.40 -18.82
N ASP A 529 -2.16 16.70 -18.89
CA ASP A 529 -2.62 17.61 -19.95
C ASP A 529 -4.15 17.52 -20.22
N ALA A 530 -4.94 17.25 -19.17
CA ALA A 530 -6.37 17.00 -19.24
C ALA A 530 -7.23 18.18 -18.75
N ASP A 531 -6.61 19.32 -18.42
CA ASP A 531 -7.28 20.49 -17.87
C ASP A 531 -7.97 21.39 -18.92
N GLY A 532 -7.67 21.17 -20.20
CA GLY A 532 -8.41 21.74 -21.35
C GLY A 532 -8.77 23.23 -21.18
N ASP A 533 -10.01 23.58 -21.53
CA ASP A 533 -10.59 24.93 -21.34
C ASP A 533 -11.47 25.01 -20.07
N VAL A 534 -11.11 24.27 -19.01
CA VAL A 534 -11.92 24.24 -17.79
C VAL A 534 -11.91 25.61 -17.09
N ASP A 535 -13.09 26.24 -16.99
CA ASP A 535 -13.27 27.47 -16.21
C ASP A 535 -13.33 27.14 -14.70
N ILE A 536 -12.14 27.13 -14.08
CA ILE A 536 -11.96 26.84 -12.66
C ILE A 536 -12.73 27.82 -11.78
N ALA A 537 -12.79 29.10 -12.18
CA ALA A 537 -13.47 30.13 -11.40
C ALA A 537 -14.99 29.89 -11.41
N ALA A 538 -15.57 29.55 -12.56
CA ALA A 538 -16.99 29.21 -12.65
C ALA A 538 -17.34 27.97 -11.81
N ILE A 539 -16.51 26.91 -11.85
CA ILE A 539 -16.72 25.70 -11.04
C ILE A 539 -16.68 26.01 -9.54
N LYS A 540 -15.67 26.77 -9.09
CA LYS A 540 -15.58 27.20 -7.69
C LYS A 540 -16.80 28.03 -7.29
N LYS A 541 -17.23 28.98 -8.12
CA LYS A 541 -18.43 29.79 -7.82
C LYS A 541 -19.68 28.93 -7.66
N ALA A 542 -19.89 27.99 -8.58
CA ALA A 542 -21.03 27.09 -8.53
C ALA A 542 -21.02 26.22 -7.25
N ALA A 543 -19.86 25.67 -6.89
CA ALA A 543 -19.72 24.85 -5.68
C ALA A 543 -19.97 25.65 -4.39
N LEU A 544 -19.39 26.86 -4.29
CA LEU A 544 -19.58 27.74 -3.14
C LEU A 544 -21.04 28.20 -3.03
N GLY A 545 -21.67 28.55 -4.15
CA GLY A 545 -23.09 28.92 -4.20
C GLY A 545 -24.00 27.79 -3.72
N ALA A 546 -23.76 26.55 -4.20
CA ALA A 546 -24.52 25.38 -3.78
C ALA A 546 -24.40 25.07 -2.28
N ILE A 547 -23.22 25.31 -1.69
CA ILE A 547 -23.02 25.18 -0.24
C ILE A 547 -23.85 26.23 0.50
N LEU A 548 -23.82 27.49 0.07
CA LEU A 548 -24.60 28.56 0.69
C LEU A 548 -26.12 28.29 0.59
N ASP A 549 -26.60 27.81 -0.56
CA ASP A 549 -28.00 27.44 -0.80
C ASP A 549 -28.50 26.34 0.14
N GLU A 550 -27.66 25.36 0.43
CA GLU A 550 -28.03 24.28 1.35
C GLU A 550 -27.95 24.72 2.80
N GLU A 551 -26.86 25.39 3.19
CA GLU A 551 -26.63 25.75 4.59
C GLU A 551 -27.54 26.86 5.12
N GLU A 552 -28.08 27.72 4.25
CA GLU A 552 -29.04 28.75 4.63
C GLU A 552 -30.26 28.17 5.36
N LYS A 553 -30.69 26.96 5.00
CA LYS A 553 -31.84 26.28 5.61
C LYS A 553 -31.53 25.76 7.02
N HIS A 554 -30.26 25.50 7.33
CA HIS A 554 -29.84 24.75 8.52
C HIS A 554 -29.06 25.61 9.54
N LEU A 555 -28.37 26.66 9.09
CA LEU A 555 -27.48 27.48 9.93
C LEU A 555 -28.15 28.80 10.33
N SER A 556 -29.12 28.73 11.23
CA SER A 556 -29.88 29.90 11.71
C SER A 556 -29.03 31.01 12.35
N GLY A 557 -27.89 30.68 12.96
CA GLY A 557 -26.98 31.67 13.56
C GLY A 557 -26.02 32.35 12.57
N CYS A 558 -26.05 31.98 11.29
CA CYS A 558 -25.14 32.47 10.25
C CYS A 558 -25.84 33.15 9.08
N GLN A 559 -27.12 33.50 9.18
CA GLN A 559 -27.90 34.08 8.07
C GLN A 559 -27.28 35.37 7.52
N ASP A 560 -26.84 36.28 8.41
CA ASP A 560 -26.19 37.54 8.01
C ASP A 560 -24.87 37.28 7.25
N LEU A 561 -24.07 36.32 7.75
CA LEU A 561 -22.83 35.91 7.11
C LEU A 561 -23.10 35.28 5.75
N ILE A 562 -24.11 34.42 5.62
CA ILE A 562 -24.48 33.81 4.34
C ILE A 562 -24.91 34.89 3.34
N ALA A 563 -25.72 35.86 3.76
CA ALA A 563 -26.12 36.98 2.91
C ALA A 563 -24.93 37.84 2.46
N GLU A 564 -23.95 38.05 3.34
CA GLU A 564 -22.66 38.70 3.01
C GLU A 564 -21.86 37.90 1.99
N LEU A 565 -21.65 36.60 2.23
CA LEU A 565 -20.90 35.73 1.34
C LEU A 565 -21.54 35.57 -0.04
N ARG A 566 -22.88 35.62 -0.13
CA ARG A 566 -23.57 35.65 -1.43
C ARG A 566 -23.27 36.91 -2.23
N ARG A 567 -23.18 38.06 -1.57
CA ARG A 567 -22.77 39.32 -2.22
C ARG A 567 -21.32 39.25 -2.68
N ASP A 568 -20.44 38.75 -1.82
CA ASP A 568 -19.02 38.54 -2.15
C ASP A 568 -18.88 37.60 -3.37
N LEU A 569 -19.64 36.50 -3.39
CA LEU A 569 -19.64 35.52 -4.48
C LEU A 569 -20.16 36.09 -5.80
N ALA A 570 -21.19 36.94 -5.76
CA ALA A 570 -21.76 37.58 -6.96
C ALA A 570 -20.86 38.70 -7.53
N ALA A 571 -19.95 39.24 -6.72
CA ALA A 571 -19.02 40.29 -7.13
C ALA A 571 -17.74 39.73 -7.78
N LEU A 572 -17.40 38.46 -7.53
CA LEU A 572 -16.35 37.73 -8.25
C LEU A 572 -16.80 37.47 -9.68
#